data_AF-A0A9N8R712-F1
#
_entry.id   AF-A0A9N8R712-F1
#
_cell.length_a   1.000
_cell.length_b   1.000
_cell.length_c   1.000
_cell.angle_alpha   90.00
_cell.angle_beta   90.00
_cell.angle_gamma   90.00
#
_symmetry.space_group_name_H-M   'P 1'
#
loop_
_entity.id
_entity.type
_entity.pdbx_description
1 polymer ?
#
loop_
_entity_poly.entity_id
_entity_poly.type
_entity_poly.pdbx_seq_one_letter_code
_entity_poly.pdbx_strand_id
1 'polypeptide(L)'
;MASASPQCQALRGDKQRCTEEATHANQLFCLLHSRQAQGLYVGYKRRNAKLEYFEKNSPEYLAKTKTPLVNDEETIQDVINHLLTNYDYGHQVYIDKLVSQRHITLGALERARKRFLAIHYENEQWYSWNREKEQKKVKHEAALFQRHTKQLEARLEIMRRKEEKKLQDAFLDEAYKEHMAQNDDNADDAAWDPIEDMEEDKRNQYIDLIKHFLWMPVDLEEIPSTTHDASSDTPSADVPSVSVPASEPEASTSSATAMVKAKKKKAKSGSKKTSSIEDGLVGQMKLLAIAKRPRSNRESELKEPDKKNIEIEEETRKRLREGANKNRQIMPGTQIVGTMVNPHTTWDKTAPMPEDEIDDVIRDIREIKLYLFCRLILSQASLLPAALKANNVQEFFDDNTVAESDLRDLCLRVAESTLQDIRDASADFARGDKPDEISVDDTDDDDDETLEDLARSDT
;
A
#
# COMPACT_ATOMS: atom_id res chain seq x y z
N MET A 1 -105.96 26.16 58.35
CA MET A 1 -105.12 25.59 57.29
C MET A 1 -105.97 24.60 56.50
N ALA A 2 -106.32 24.91 55.26
CA ALA A 2 -107.06 23.97 54.41
C ALA A 2 -106.06 23.00 53.79
N SER A 3 -106.17 21.70 54.12
CA SER A 3 -105.41 20.63 53.48
C SER A 3 -105.81 20.53 52.01
N ALA A 4 -104.92 20.91 51.10
CA ALA A 4 -105.14 20.77 49.66
C ALA A 4 -105.25 19.28 49.31
N SER A 5 -106.41 18.84 48.83
CA SER A 5 -106.57 17.47 48.34
C SER A 5 -105.72 17.25 47.08
N PRO A 6 -105.14 16.05 46.89
CA PRO A 6 -104.29 15.75 45.74
C PRO A 6 -105.10 15.81 44.44
N GLN A 7 -104.58 16.49 43.41
CA GLN A 7 -105.26 16.65 42.12
C GLN A 7 -104.80 15.59 41.10
N CYS A 8 -105.73 15.12 40.26
CA CYS A 8 -105.44 14.13 39.22
C CYS A 8 -104.39 14.61 38.20
N GLN A 9 -103.40 13.75 37.92
CA GLN A 9 -102.29 14.03 37.01
C GLN A 9 -102.55 13.67 35.54
N ALA A 10 -103.70 13.07 35.22
CA ALA A 10 -104.02 12.70 33.84
C ALA A 10 -104.17 13.94 32.95
N LEU A 11 -103.69 13.85 31.72
CA LEU A 11 -103.85 14.89 30.71
C LEU A 11 -105.09 14.59 29.86
N ARG A 12 -105.93 15.59 29.65
CA ARG A 12 -107.00 15.57 28.66
C ARG A 12 -106.41 15.70 27.24
N GLY A 13 -107.22 15.46 26.20
CA GLY A 13 -106.80 15.58 24.80
C GLY A 13 -106.12 16.92 24.46
N ASP A 14 -106.53 17.99 25.14
CA ASP A 14 -105.97 19.35 24.99
C ASP A 14 -104.69 19.59 25.79
N LYS A 15 -104.04 18.52 26.29
CA LYS A 15 -102.83 18.54 27.14
C LYS A 15 -102.98 19.29 28.47
N GLN A 16 -104.20 19.64 28.86
CA GLN A 16 -104.50 20.20 30.18
C GLN A 16 -104.69 19.10 31.23
N ARG A 17 -104.27 19.36 32.46
CA ARG A 17 -104.46 18.43 33.59
C ARG A 17 -105.94 18.31 33.97
N CYS A 18 -106.33 17.11 34.36
CA CYS A 18 -107.63 16.85 34.95
C CYS A 18 -107.80 17.69 36.24
N THR A 19 -108.97 18.26 36.44
CA THR A 19 -109.31 19.10 37.60
C THR A 19 -109.96 18.33 38.74
N GLU A 20 -110.22 17.04 38.55
CA GLU A 20 -110.81 16.19 39.59
C GLU A 20 -109.79 15.79 40.67
N GLU A 21 -110.29 15.53 41.87
CA GLU A 21 -109.50 15.03 42.99
C GLU A 21 -108.97 13.61 42.71
N ALA A 22 -107.72 13.37 43.07
CA ALA A 22 -107.04 12.10 42.91
C ALA A 22 -107.47 11.11 44.00
N THR A 23 -108.61 10.48 43.77
CA THR A 23 -109.27 9.56 44.71
C THR A 23 -108.76 8.12 44.65
N HIS A 24 -107.87 7.77 43.72
CA HIS A 24 -107.31 6.42 43.60
C HIS A 24 -106.22 6.15 44.67
N ALA A 25 -105.95 4.88 44.98
CA ALA A 25 -105.05 4.44 46.06
C ALA A 25 -103.65 5.09 46.09
N ASN A 26 -103.12 5.46 44.92
CA ASN A 26 -101.80 6.09 44.79
C ASN A 26 -101.86 7.63 44.76
N GLN A 27 -103.05 8.23 44.88
CA GLN A 27 -103.30 9.68 44.82
C GLN A 27 -102.78 10.36 43.53
N LEU A 28 -102.57 9.61 42.45
CA LEU A 28 -102.11 10.13 41.15
C LEU A 28 -103.27 10.41 40.18
N PHE A 29 -104.33 9.62 40.23
CA PHE A 29 -105.44 9.68 39.30
C PHE A 29 -106.79 9.74 40.02
N CYS A 30 -107.77 10.40 39.42
CA CYS A 30 -109.17 10.18 39.79
C CYS A 30 -109.61 8.77 39.35
N LEU A 31 -110.72 8.30 39.91
CA LEU A 31 -111.28 6.97 39.62
C LEU A 31 -111.47 6.66 38.13
N LEU A 32 -111.84 7.67 37.31
CA LEU A 32 -112.02 7.47 35.87
C LEU A 32 -110.68 7.20 35.17
N HIS A 33 -109.70 8.07 35.39
CA HIS A 33 -108.40 7.97 34.74
C HIS A 33 -107.59 6.77 35.24
N SER A 34 -107.75 6.36 36.51
CA SER A 34 -107.12 5.13 37.00
C SER A 34 -107.65 3.89 36.28
N ARG A 35 -108.96 3.80 36.02
CA ARG A 35 -109.58 2.72 35.24
C ARG A 35 -109.11 2.73 33.78
N GLN A 36 -109.04 3.91 33.16
CA GLN A 36 -108.54 4.04 31.79
C GLN A 36 -107.07 3.61 31.67
N ALA A 37 -106.21 4.08 32.59
CA ALA A 37 -104.80 3.69 32.62
C ALA A 37 -104.62 2.18 32.85
N GLN A 38 -105.42 1.59 33.74
CA GLN A 38 -105.42 0.14 33.96
C GLN A 38 -105.87 -0.62 32.71
N GLY A 39 -106.91 -0.16 32.01
CA GLY A 39 -107.36 -0.75 30.75
C GLY A 39 -106.27 -0.73 29.67
N LEU A 40 -105.56 0.39 29.52
CA LEU A 40 -104.43 0.51 28.61
C LEU A 40 -103.28 -0.43 28.99
N TYR A 41 -102.94 -0.52 30.27
CA TYR A 41 -101.89 -1.41 30.77
C TYR A 41 -102.21 -2.89 30.52
N VAL A 42 -103.46 -3.32 30.79
CA VAL A 42 -103.91 -4.68 30.50
C VAL A 42 -103.86 -4.97 28.99
N GLY A 43 -104.30 -4.02 28.16
CA GLY A 43 -104.21 -4.12 26.71
C GLY A 43 -102.76 -4.23 26.20
N TYR A 44 -101.85 -3.44 26.77
CA TYR A 44 -100.42 -3.53 26.51
C TYR A 44 -99.86 -4.92 26.85
N LYS A 45 -100.12 -5.43 28.07
CA LYS A 45 -99.66 -6.77 28.47
C LYS A 45 -100.20 -7.88 27.57
N ARG A 46 -101.47 -7.83 27.17
CA ARG A 46 -102.05 -8.81 26.24
C ARG A 46 -101.36 -8.80 24.88
N ARG A 47 -101.06 -7.61 24.33
CA ARG A 47 -100.34 -7.49 23.04
C ARG A 47 -98.91 -7.99 23.13
N ASN A 48 -98.19 -7.66 24.21
CA ASN A 48 -96.84 -8.18 24.43
C ASN A 48 -96.82 -9.70 24.58
N ALA A 49 -97.76 -10.28 25.33
CA ALA A 49 -97.88 -11.72 25.44
C ALA A 49 -98.16 -12.40 24.09
N LYS A 50 -98.94 -11.76 23.20
CA LYS A 50 -99.19 -12.25 21.84
C LYS A 50 -97.93 -12.16 20.96
N LEU A 51 -97.12 -11.13 21.12
CA LEU A 51 -95.85 -10.97 20.42
C LEU A 51 -94.84 -12.03 20.88
N GLU A 52 -94.68 -12.23 22.18
CA GLU A 52 -93.86 -13.30 22.77
C GLU A 52 -94.32 -14.69 22.31
N TYR A 53 -95.64 -14.90 22.17
CA TYR A 53 -96.19 -16.13 21.61
C TYR A 53 -95.74 -16.35 20.16
N PHE A 54 -95.76 -15.32 19.31
CA PHE A 54 -95.32 -15.45 17.91
C PHE A 54 -93.80 -15.64 17.78
N GLU A 55 -93.01 -15.05 18.67
CA GLU A 55 -91.56 -15.30 18.73
C GLU A 55 -91.27 -16.77 19.06
N LYS A 56 -92.06 -17.37 19.97
CA LYS A 56 -91.89 -18.76 20.38
C LYS A 56 -92.53 -19.75 19.39
N ASN A 57 -93.65 -19.38 18.77
CA ASN A 57 -94.43 -20.20 17.84
C ASN A 57 -94.56 -19.46 16.50
N SER A 58 -93.45 -19.43 15.76
CA SER A 58 -93.42 -18.83 14.43
C SER A 58 -94.40 -19.56 13.49
N PRO A 59 -95.20 -18.84 12.67
CA PRO A 59 -96.10 -19.44 11.70
C PRO A 59 -95.40 -20.44 10.77
N GLU A 60 -96.07 -21.56 10.45
CA GLU A 60 -95.47 -22.65 9.65
C GLU A 60 -94.89 -22.20 8.31
N TYR A 61 -95.47 -21.18 7.67
CA TYR A 61 -94.98 -20.67 6.39
C TYR A 61 -93.61 -19.96 6.51
N LEU A 62 -93.27 -19.39 7.69
CA LEU A 62 -91.95 -18.85 7.97
C LEU A 62 -90.97 -19.94 8.44
N ALA A 63 -91.46 -21.01 9.06
CA ALA A 63 -90.63 -22.12 9.53
C ALA A 63 -90.23 -23.09 8.39
N LYS A 64 -91.05 -23.21 7.33
CA LYS A 64 -90.84 -24.16 6.20
C LYS A 64 -89.97 -23.61 5.07
N THR A 65 -89.73 -22.29 5.01
CA THR A 65 -88.89 -21.68 3.97
C THR A 65 -87.41 -21.84 4.29
N LYS A 66 -86.70 -22.70 3.54
CA LYS A 66 -85.23 -22.86 3.61
C LYS A 66 -84.47 -21.75 2.87
N THR A 67 -85.16 -20.94 2.07
CA THR A 67 -84.60 -19.80 1.36
C THR A 67 -84.79 -18.52 2.18
N PRO A 68 -83.72 -17.76 2.47
CA PRO A 68 -83.88 -16.44 3.06
C PRO A 68 -84.66 -15.55 2.09
N LEU A 69 -85.70 -14.88 2.57
CA LEU A 69 -86.61 -13.96 1.86
C LEU A 69 -85.90 -12.69 1.31
N VAL A 70 -84.64 -12.77 0.89
CA VAL A 70 -83.80 -11.62 0.54
C VAL A 70 -83.68 -11.40 -0.97
N ASN A 71 -84.17 -12.32 -1.81
CA ASN A 71 -83.78 -12.33 -3.24
C ASN A 71 -84.84 -11.91 -4.27
N ASP A 72 -86.09 -11.62 -3.87
CA ASP A 72 -87.15 -11.22 -4.82
C ASP A 72 -87.85 -9.94 -4.33
N GLU A 73 -87.45 -8.78 -4.84
CA GLU A 73 -88.00 -7.47 -4.40
C GLU A 73 -89.52 -7.36 -4.60
N GLU A 74 -90.07 -7.94 -5.67
CA GLU A 74 -91.51 -7.90 -5.95
C GLU A 74 -92.33 -8.77 -4.97
N THR A 75 -91.85 -9.96 -4.59
CA THR A 75 -92.57 -10.83 -3.64
C THR A 75 -92.42 -10.35 -2.21
N ILE A 76 -91.31 -9.69 -1.87
CA ILE A 76 -91.13 -9.04 -0.56
C ILE A 76 -92.10 -7.88 -0.42
N GLN A 77 -92.31 -7.07 -1.46
CA GLN A 77 -93.22 -5.93 -1.41
C GLN A 77 -94.68 -6.39 -1.25
N ASP A 78 -95.08 -7.48 -1.92
CA ASP A 78 -96.41 -8.07 -1.76
C ASP A 78 -96.61 -8.73 -0.39
N VAL A 79 -95.59 -9.39 0.16
CA VAL A 79 -95.62 -9.93 1.52
C VAL A 79 -95.67 -8.80 2.55
N ILE A 80 -94.91 -7.71 2.35
CA ILE A 80 -94.96 -6.52 3.21
C ILE A 80 -96.35 -5.90 3.16
N ASN A 81 -96.94 -5.70 1.97
CA ASN A 81 -98.29 -5.14 1.81
C ASN A 81 -99.35 -6.05 2.45
N HIS A 82 -99.25 -7.37 2.26
CA HIS A 82 -100.16 -8.34 2.87
C HIS A 82 -100.03 -8.38 4.41
N LEU A 83 -98.81 -8.25 4.95
CA LEU A 83 -98.58 -8.19 6.40
C LEU A 83 -99.00 -6.83 6.97
N LEU A 84 -98.81 -5.72 6.25
CA LEU A 84 -99.29 -4.38 6.64
C LEU A 84 -100.82 -4.33 6.75
N THR A 85 -101.51 -5.07 5.88
CA THR A 85 -102.97 -5.10 5.84
C THR A 85 -103.55 -6.02 6.92
N ASN A 86 -102.79 -7.05 7.36
CA ASN A 86 -103.30 -8.11 8.24
C ASN A 86 -102.71 -8.14 9.66
N TYR A 87 -101.63 -7.41 9.96
CA TYR A 87 -100.92 -7.53 11.24
C TYR A 87 -100.63 -6.19 11.93
N ASP A 88 -100.92 -6.15 13.24
CA ASP A 88 -100.81 -4.98 14.11
C ASP A 88 -99.38 -4.42 14.23
N TYR A 89 -99.29 -3.11 14.53
CA TYR A 89 -98.11 -2.23 14.78
C TYR A 89 -96.80 -2.89 15.29
N GLY A 90 -96.88 -3.95 16.10
CA GLY A 90 -95.69 -4.66 16.59
C GLY A 90 -94.88 -5.41 15.52
N HIS A 91 -95.51 -5.85 14.43
CA HIS A 91 -94.83 -6.56 13.34
C HIS A 91 -93.98 -5.60 12.49
N GLN A 92 -94.45 -4.36 12.29
CA GLN A 92 -93.68 -3.34 11.58
C GLN A 92 -92.38 -3.00 12.33
N VAL A 93 -92.44 -2.84 13.65
CA VAL A 93 -91.25 -2.59 14.48
C VAL A 93 -90.25 -3.75 14.41
N TYR A 94 -90.74 -4.99 14.35
CA TYR A 94 -89.88 -6.17 14.17
C TYR A 94 -89.21 -6.20 12.80
N ILE A 95 -89.95 -5.89 11.73
CA ILE A 95 -89.40 -5.79 10.37
C ILE A 95 -88.36 -4.66 10.30
N ASP A 96 -88.65 -3.48 10.82
CA ASP A 96 -87.71 -2.35 10.85
C ASP A 96 -86.43 -2.70 11.61
N LYS A 97 -86.55 -3.45 12.72
CA LYS A 97 -85.39 -3.96 13.46
C LYS A 97 -84.55 -4.93 12.62
N LEU A 98 -85.17 -5.86 11.90
CA LEU A 98 -84.46 -6.79 11.02
C LEU A 98 -83.76 -6.06 9.86
N VAL A 99 -84.43 -5.07 9.26
CA VAL A 99 -83.86 -4.24 8.19
C VAL A 99 -82.66 -3.42 8.71
N SER A 100 -82.78 -2.81 9.88
CA SER A 100 -81.69 -2.09 10.54
C SER A 100 -80.50 -3.01 10.85
N GLN A 101 -80.76 -4.19 11.42
CA GLN A 101 -79.72 -5.20 11.69
C GLN A 101 -79.03 -5.64 10.40
N ARG A 102 -79.78 -5.89 9.32
CA ARG A 102 -79.21 -6.19 8.00
C ARG A 102 -78.31 -5.07 7.50
N HIS A 103 -78.72 -3.81 7.62
CA HIS A 103 -77.89 -2.69 7.17
C HIS A 103 -76.59 -2.57 7.98
N ILE A 104 -76.67 -2.75 9.30
CA ILE A 104 -75.51 -2.73 10.20
C ILE A 104 -74.54 -3.88 9.88
N THR A 105 -75.05 -5.09 9.67
CA THR A 105 -74.21 -6.26 9.36
C THR A 105 -73.56 -6.14 7.99
N LEU A 106 -74.29 -5.66 6.97
CA LEU A 106 -73.73 -5.38 5.65
C LEU A 106 -72.62 -4.32 5.73
N GLY A 107 -72.85 -3.21 6.44
CA GLY A 107 -71.82 -2.19 6.63
C GLY A 107 -70.60 -2.72 7.40
N ALA A 108 -70.78 -3.61 8.37
CA ALA A 108 -69.68 -4.26 9.07
C ALA A 108 -68.88 -5.21 8.15
N LEU A 109 -69.57 -5.99 7.32
CA LEU A 109 -68.95 -6.87 6.33
C LEU A 109 -68.17 -6.10 5.27
N GLU A 110 -68.70 -4.98 4.78
CA GLU A 110 -67.99 -4.11 3.84
C GLU A 110 -66.71 -3.53 4.45
N ARG A 111 -66.77 -3.07 5.71
CA ARG A 111 -65.57 -2.59 6.43
C ARG A 111 -64.55 -3.71 6.64
N ALA A 112 -65.00 -4.90 7.01
CA ALA A 112 -64.15 -6.07 7.16
C ALA A 112 -63.47 -6.44 5.83
N ARG A 113 -64.23 -6.43 4.72
CA ARG A 113 -63.71 -6.67 3.36
C ARG A 113 -62.65 -5.63 2.96
N LYS A 114 -62.90 -4.34 3.20
CA LYS A 114 -61.92 -3.27 2.92
C LYS A 114 -60.63 -3.46 3.73
N ARG A 115 -60.73 -3.80 5.01
CA ARG A 115 -59.56 -4.08 5.86
C ARG A 115 -58.81 -5.33 5.40
N PHE A 116 -59.53 -6.39 5.04
CA PHE A 116 -58.91 -7.61 4.51
C PHE A 116 -58.10 -7.33 3.25
N LEU A 117 -58.64 -6.56 2.30
CA LEU A 117 -57.91 -6.16 1.09
C LEU A 117 -56.68 -5.30 1.40
N ALA A 118 -56.80 -4.36 2.36
CA ALA A 118 -55.66 -3.54 2.78
C ALA A 118 -54.53 -4.38 3.39
N ILE A 119 -54.87 -5.28 4.33
CA ILE A 119 -53.91 -6.20 4.96
C ILE A 119 -53.28 -7.11 3.89
N HIS A 120 -54.06 -7.62 2.95
CA HIS A 120 -53.54 -8.46 1.87
C HIS A 120 -52.52 -7.72 1.02
N TYR A 121 -52.83 -6.48 0.63
CA TYR A 121 -51.91 -5.65 -0.14
C TYR A 121 -50.63 -5.33 0.64
N GLU A 122 -50.74 -4.94 1.91
CA GLU A 122 -49.58 -4.69 2.78
C GLU A 122 -48.72 -5.95 2.93
N ASN A 123 -49.34 -7.12 3.11
CA ASN A 123 -48.63 -8.40 3.16
C ASN A 123 -47.91 -8.70 1.85
N GLU A 124 -48.56 -8.53 0.69
CA GLU A 124 -47.93 -8.72 -0.62
C GLU A 124 -46.73 -7.80 -0.82
N GLN A 125 -46.84 -6.52 -0.43
CA GLN A 125 -45.72 -5.57 -0.45
C GLN A 125 -44.60 -5.99 0.49
N TRP A 126 -44.92 -6.46 1.69
CA TRP A 126 -43.92 -6.96 2.62
C TRP A 126 -43.20 -8.20 2.09
N TYR A 127 -43.93 -9.16 1.51
CA TYR A 127 -43.34 -10.34 0.88
C TYR A 127 -42.48 -10.00 -0.33
N SER A 128 -42.90 -9.04 -1.17
CA SER A 128 -42.13 -8.60 -2.33
C SER A 128 -40.83 -7.92 -1.89
N TRP A 129 -40.91 -7.04 -0.89
CA TRP A 129 -39.74 -6.38 -0.29
C TRP A 129 -38.78 -7.39 0.34
N ASN A 130 -39.30 -8.36 1.11
CA ASN A 130 -38.48 -9.39 1.73
C ASN A 130 -37.80 -10.28 0.68
N ARG A 131 -38.53 -10.64 -0.39
CA ARG A 131 -37.98 -11.38 -1.53
C ARG A 131 -36.84 -10.61 -2.22
N GLU A 132 -37.01 -9.31 -2.43
CA GLU A 132 -35.96 -8.47 -3.02
C GLU A 132 -34.71 -8.40 -2.12
N LYS A 133 -34.91 -8.27 -0.79
CA LYS A 133 -33.82 -8.29 0.19
C LYS A 133 -33.06 -9.61 0.17
N GLU A 134 -33.75 -10.74 0.20
CA GLU A 134 -33.14 -12.07 0.11
C GLU A 134 -32.41 -12.27 -1.22
N GLN A 135 -32.99 -11.85 -2.36
CA GLN A 135 -32.30 -11.89 -3.64
C GLN A 135 -31.01 -11.05 -3.65
N LYS A 136 -30.99 -9.89 -3.00
CA LYS A 136 -29.78 -9.07 -2.87
C LYS A 136 -28.71 -9.76 -2.02
N LYS A 137 -29.08 -10.43 -0.93
CA LYS A 137 -28.16 -11.22 -0.10
C LYS A 137 -27.58 -12.39 -0.90
N VAL A 138 -28.44 -13.19 -1.54
CA VAL A 138 -28.00 -14.32 -2.38
C VAL A 138 -27.08 -13.86 -3.51
N LYS A 139 -27.38 -12.73 -4.17
CA LYS A 139 -26.49 -12.15 -5.19
C LYS A 139 -25.13 -11.73 -4.61
N HIS A 140 -25.11 -11.15 -3.41
CA HIS A 140 -23.87 -10.76 -2.74
C HIS A 140 -23.05 -11.99 -2.35
N GLU A 141 -23.67 -13.00 -1.77
CA GLU A 141 -23.05 -14.27 -1.41
C GLU A 141 -22.52 -15.01 -2.64
N ALA A 142 -23.31 -15.09 -3.72
CA ALA A 142 -22.87 -15.68 -4.98
C ALA A 142 -21.69 -14.92 -5.59
N ALA A 143 -21.67 -13.57 -5.50
CA ALA A 143 -20.54 -12.78 -5.98
C ALA A 143 -19.27 -12.99 -5.13
N LEU A 144 -19.41 -13.13 -3.81
CA LEU A 144 -18.29 -13.49 -2.93
C LEU A 144 -17.79 -14.90 -3.24
N PHE A 145 -18.69 -15.86 -3.46
CA PHE A 145 -18.35 -17.23 -3.83
C PHE A 145 -17.61 -17.26 -5.16
N GLN A 146 -18.11 -16.58 -6.20
CA GLN A 146 -17.44 -16.48 -7.50
C GLN A 146 -16.03 -15.90 -7.39
N ARG A 147 -15.83 -14.87 -6.55
CA ARG A 147 -14.50 -14.31 -6.29
C ARG A 147 -13.58 -15.34 -5.64
N HIS A 148 -14.08 -16.06 -4.64
CA HIS A 148 -13.33 -17.10 -3.95
C HIS A 148 -12.95 -18.25 -4.89
N THR A 149 -13.88 -18.72 -5.72
CA THR A 149 -13.63 -19.74 -6.75
C THR A 149 -12.57 -19.29 -7.74
N LYS A 150 -12.66 -18.06 -8.27
CA LYS A 150 -11.63 -17.50 -9.18
C LYS A 150 -10.25 -17.40 -8.52
N GLN A 151 -10.19 -17.05 -7.23
CA GLN A 151 -8.93 -17.03 -6.49
C GLN A 151 -8.33 -18.42 -6.33
N LEU A 152 -9.17 -19.44 -6.05
CA LEU A 152 -8.73 -20.83 -5.99
C LEU A 152 -8.23 -21.32 -7.35
N GLU A 153 -8.98 -21.06 -8.42
CA GLU A 153 -8.58 -21.40 -9.80
C GLU A 153 -7.24 -20.74 -10.16
N ALA A 154 -7.05 -19.46 -9.85
CA ALA A 154 -5.79 -18.76 -10.10
C ALA A 154 -4.62 -19.36 -9.31
N ARG A 155 -4.84 -19.79 -8.06
CA ARG A 155 -3.81 -20.47 -7.26
C ARG A 155 -3.44 -21.82 -7.87
N LEU A 156 -4.43 -22.62 -8.28
CA LEU A 156 -4.21 -23.91 -8.95
C LEU A 156 -3.45 -23.72 -10.27
N GLU A 157 -3.79 -22.70 -11.05
CA GLU A 157 -3.10 -22.38 -12.29
C GLU A 157 -1.63 -21.98 -12.06
N ILE A 158 -1.34 -21.20 -11.01
CA ILE A 158 0.04 -20.86 -10.63
C ILE A 158 0.81 -22.14 -10.24
N MET A 159 0.18 -23.05 -9.50
CA MET A 159 0.82 -24.32 -9.12
C MET A 159 1.12 -25.17 -10.36
N ARG A 160 0.17 -25.32 -11.30
CA ARG A 160 0.39 -26.03 -12.56
C ARG A 160 1.53 -25.42 -13.38
N ARG A 161 1.56 -24.10 -13.55
CA ARG A 161 2.67 -23.43 -14.27
C ARG A 161 4.02 -23.63 -13.60
N LYS A 162 4.06 -23.67 -12.26
CA LYS A 162 5.29 -23.97 -11.53
C LYS A 162 5.72 -25.42 -11.75
N GLU A 163 4.79 -26.36 -11.78
CA GLU A 163 5.07 -27.77 -12.11
C GLU A 163 5.57 -27.92 -13.54
N GLU A 164 4.90 -27.30 -14.52
CA GLU A 164 5.35 -27.27 -15.93
C GLU A 164 6.74 -26.66 -16.06
N LYS A 165 7.01 -25.54 -15.38
CA LYS A 165 8.34 -24.93 -15.38
C LYS A 165 9.38 -25.88 -14.80
N LYS A 166 9.10 -26.53 -13.67
CA LYS A 166 10.02 -27.53 -13.08
C LYS A 166 10.30 -28.68 -14.04
N LEU A 167 9.32 -29.12 -14.81
CA LEU A 167 9.52 -30.15 -15.83
C LEU A 167 10.41 -29.64 -16.98
N GLN A 168 10.22 -28.40 -17.42
CA GLN A 168 11.08 -27.78 -18.43
C GLN A 168 12.51 -27.61 -17.92
N ASP A 169 12.68 -27.07 -16.71
CA ASP A 169 13.97 -26.89 -16.07
C ASP A 169 14.67 -28.25 -15.90
N ALA A 170 13.96 -29.28 -15.43
CA ALA A 170 14.52 -30.65 -15.31
C ALA A 170 14.93 -31.25 -16.67
N PHE A 171 14.15 -30.99 -17.73
CA PHE A 171 14.51 -31.42 -19.08
C PHE A 171 15.77 -30.71 -19.59
N LEU A 172 15.88 -29.39 -19.35
CA LEU A 172 17.09 -28.64 -19.69
C LEU A 172 18.30 -29.12 -18.90
N ASP A 173 18.13 -29.40 -17.60
CA ASP A 173 19.19 -29.94 -16.74
C ASP A 173 19.65 -31.32 -17.22
N GLU A 174 18.73 -32.19 -17.65
CA GLU A 174 19.06 -33.51 -18.20
C GLU A 174 19.81 -33.39 -19.53
N ALA A 175 19.33 -32.56 -20.45
CA ALA A 175 20.03 -32.29 -21.72
C ALA A 175 21.42 -31.67 -21.50
N TYR A 176 21.55 -30.76 -20.52
CA TYR A 176 22.83 -30.19 -20.13
C TYR A 176 23.75 -31.26 -19.55
N LYS A 177 23.26 -32.12 -18.66
CA LYS A 177 24.04 -33.24 -18.12
C LYS A 177 24.48 -34.23 -19.18
N GLU A 178 23.61 -34.55 -20.15
CA GLU A 178 23.97 -35.40 -21.29
C GLU A 178 25.06 -34.75 -22.15
N HIS A 179 24.96 -33.45 -22.43
CA HIS A 179 26.00 -32.71 -23.16
C HIS A 179 27.32 -32.67 -22.37
N MET A 180 27.26 -32.42 -21.06
CA MET A 180 28.44 -32.45 -20.20
C MET A 180 29.05 -33.85 -20.16
N ALA A 181 28.25 -34.91 -20.05
CA ALA A 181 28.72 -36.30 -20.08
C ALA A 181 29.29 -36.71 -21.45
N GLN A 182 28.79 -36.14 -22.55
CA GLN A 182 29.39 -36.32 -23.89
C GLN A 182 30.71 -35.56 -24.06
N ASN A 183 30.86 -34.42 -23.39
CA ASN A 183 32.10 -33.64 -23.41
C ASN A 183 33.14 -34.15 -22.39
N ASP A 184 32.73 -34.94 -21.38
CA ASP A 184 33.59 -35.54 -20.36
C ASP A 184 34.54 -36.63 -20.93
N ASP A 185 34.36 -37.02 -22.20
CA ASP A 185 35.36 -37.78 -22.96
C ASP A 185 36.65 -36.96 -23.23
N ASN A 186 36.66 -35.64 -22.95
CA ASN A 186 37.83 -34.76 -22.89
C ASN A 186 38.08 -34.30 -21.45
N ALA A 187 38.67 -35.17 -20.63
CA ALA A 187 38.93 -34.95 -19.20
C ALA A 187 39.92 -33.81 -18.86
N ASP A 188 40.44 -33.07 -19.84
CA ASP A 188 41.40 -31.97 -19.64
C ASP A 188 40.78 -30.56 -19.73
N ASP A 189 39.51 -30.41 -20.14
CA ASP A 189 38.89 -29.09 -20.40
C ASP A 189 38.07 -28.53 -19.22
N ALA A 190 38.00 -29.24 -18.09
CA ALA A 190 37.12 -28.89 -16.97
C ALA A 190 37.67 -27.81 -16.00
N ALA A 191 38.86 -27.26 -16.28
CA ALA A 191 39.56 -26.33 -15.38
C ALA A 191 39.67 -24.89 -15.92
N TRP A 192 39.15 -24.61 -17.11
CA TRP A 192 39.16 -23.27 -17.69
C TRP A 192 37.75 -22.67 -17.56
N ASP A 193 37.57 -21.73 -16.64
CA ASP A 193 36.43 -20.82 -16.63
C ASP A 193 36.92 -19.45 -17.11
N PRO A 194 36.68 -19.09 -18.38
CA PRO A 194 37.13 -17.81 -18.93
C PRO A 194 36.65 -16.57 -18.17
N ILE A 195 35.63 -16.69 -17.29
CA ILE A 195 35.17 -15.57 -16.47
C ILE A 195 35.98 -15.51 -15.17
N GLU A 196 36.13 -16.62 -14.45
CA GLU A 196 36.89 -16.69 -13.19
C GLU A 196 38.38 -16.38 -13.43
N ASP A 197 38.96 -16.90 -14.50
CA ASP A 197 40.36 -16.64 -14.89
C ASP A 197 40.58 -15.15 -15.19
N MET A 198 39.62 -14.51 -15.88
CA MET A 198 39.66 -13.07 -16.18
C MET A 198 39.45 -12.18 -14.93
N GLU A 199 38.82 -12.71 -13.87
CA GLU A 199 38.67 -12.01 -12.58
C GLU A 199 39.95 -12.12 -11.75
N GLU A 200 40.59 -13.29 -11.73
CA GLU A 200 41.88 -13.49 -11.06
C GLU A 200 43.01 -12.68 -11.72
N ASP A 201 43.03 -12.61 -13.06
CA ASP A 201 43.95 -11.76 -13.82
C ASP A 201 43.83 -10.28 -13.46
N LYS A 202 42.61 -9.76 -13.30
CA LYS A 202 42.38 -8.36 -12.91
C LYS A 202 42.79 -8.09 -11.47
N ARG A 203 42.47 -9.02 -10.55
CA ARG A 203 42.89 -8.93 -9.14
C ARG A 203 44.41 -8.83 -9.05
N ASN A 204 45.12 -9.71 -9.75
CA ASN A 204 46.58 -9.72 -9.78
C ASN A 204 47.15 -8.45 -10.42
N GLN A 205 46.53 -7.94 -11.49
CA GLN A 205 46.92 -6.69 -12.12
C GLN A 205 46.86 -5.49 -11.15
N TYR A 206 45.82 -5.41 -10.30
CA TYR A 206 45.72 -4.37 -9.27
C TYR A 206 46.77 -4.54 -8.17
N ILE A 207 47.03 -5.77 -7.73
CA ILE A 207 48.09 -6.06 -6.75
C ILE A 207 49.45 -5.62 -7.27
N ASP A 208 49.76 -5.91 -8.53
CA ASP A 208 51.02 -5.51 -9.17
C ASP A 208 51.18 -3.99 -9.26
N LEU A 209 50.10 -3.27 -9.54
CA LEU A 209 50.09 -1.81 -9.56
C LEU A 209 50.43 -1.23 -8.17
N ILE A 210 49.87 -1.81 -7.12
CA ILE A 210 50.13 -1.37 -5.74
C ILE A 210 51.56 -1.74 -5.32
N LYS A 211 52.03 -2.95 -5.63
CA LYS A 211 53.43 -3.36 -5.40
C LYS A 211 54.41 -2.43 -6.11
N HIS A 212 54.12 -2.06 -7.36
CA HIS A 212 54.91 -1.11 -8.12
C HIS A 212 54.96 0.28 -7.45
N PHE A 213 53.81 0.76 -6.94
CA PHE A 213 53.78 2.01 -6.17
C PHE A 213 54.64 1.95 -4.91
N LEU A 214 54.55 0.85 -4.16
CA LEU A 214 55.29 0.64 -2.91
C LEU A 214 56.79 0.36 -3.12
N TRP A 215 57.25 0.31 -4.37
CA TRP A 215 58.61 -0.12 -4.75
C TRP A 215 58.98 -1.49 -4.15
N MET A 216 57.98 -2.39 -4.10
CA MET A 216 58.18 -3.79 -3.75
C MET A 216 58.58 -4.59 -4.99
N PRO A 217 59.34 -5.70 -4.84
CA PRO A 217 59.57 -6.61 -5.95
C PRO A 217 58.22 -7.14 -6.44
N VAL A 218 57.95 -6.91 -7.72
CA VAL A 218 56.83 -7.55 -8.40
C VAL A 218 57.38 -8.84 -8.98
N ASP A 219 56.69 -9.96 -8.75
CA ASP A 219 57.02 -11.25 -9.36
C ASP A 219 56.59 -11.24 -10.84
N LEU A 220 57.16 -10.32 -11.61
CA LEU A 220 56.99 -10.25 -13.06
C LEU A 220 58.07 -11.11 -13.70
N GLU A 221 57.71 -12.33 -14.10
CA GLU A 221 58.36 -12.93 -15.26
C GLU A 221 58.13 -11.97 -16.44
N GLU A 222 59.22 -11.48 -17.04
CA GLU A 222 59.23 -10.50 -18.12
C GLU A 222 58.36 -10.98 -19.30
N ILE A 223 57.16 -10.44 -19.45
CA ILE A 223 56.43 -10.51 -20.73
C ILE A 223 56.89 -9.30 -21.56
N PRO A 224 57.72 -9.50 -22.61
CA PRO A 224 58.08 -8.41 -23.48
C PRO A 224 56.84 -7.96 -24.25
N SER A 225 56.50 -6.68 -24.06
CA SER A 225 55.53 -5.95 -24.87
C SER A 225 55.77 -6.18 -26.37
N THR A 226 54.95 -7.02 -26.98
CA THR A 226 54.88 -7.16 -28.42
C THR A 226 53.93 -6.09 -28.97
N THR A 227 54.56 -5.22 -29.75
CA THR A 227 53.94 -4.22 -30.62
C THR A 227 52.86 -4.84 -31.49
N HIS A 228 51.63 -4.35 -31.38
CA HIS A 228 50.64 -4.47 -32.44
C HIS A 228 51.09 -3.61 -33.63
N ASP A 229 51.50 -4.24 -34.73
CA ASP A 229 51.39 -3.63 -36.06
C ASP A 229 51.46 -4.68 -37.19
N ALA A 230 50.48 -4.55 -38.11
CA ALA A 230 50.42 -5.07 -39.49
C ALA A 230 50.40 -6.61 -39.68
N SER A 231 49.76 -7.22 -40.67
CA SER A 231 48.77 -6.88 -41.70
C SER A 231 48.62 -8.18 -42.52
N SER A 232 47.42 -8.43 -43.07
CA SER A 232 47.13 -9.23 -44.29
C SER A 232 47.79 -10.62 -44.48
N ASP A 233 46.97 -11.68 -44.55
CA ASP A 233 46.56 -12.21 -45.87
C ASP A 233 45.56 -13.36 -45.74
N THR A 234 44.41 -13.17 -46.39
CA THR A 234 43.51 -14.24 -46.84
C THR A 234 44.15 -15.08 -47.95
N PRO A 235 43.66 -16.30 -48.18
CA PRO A 235 43.06 -16.53 -49.49
C PRO A 235 41.70 -17.24 -49.44
N SER A 236 40.80 -16.72 -50.27
CA SER A 236 39.54 -17.32 -50.70
C SER A 236 39.74 -18.65 -51.44
N ALA A 237 38.81 -19.59 -51.27
CA ALA A 237 38.22 -20.34 -52.37
C ALA A 237 36.85 -20.95 -51.98
N ASP A 238 35.82 -20.44 -52.66
CA ASP A 238 34.65 -21.09 -53.23
C ASP A 238 33.53 -21.74 -52.39
N VAL A 239 32.36 -21.10 -52.57
CA VAL A 239 30.98 -21.46 -52.25
C VAL A 239 30.43 -22.48 -53.28
N PRO A 240 29.35 -23.21 -52.97
CA PRO A 240 28.01 -22.73 -53.38
C PRO A 240 26.93 -23.04 -52.31
N SER A 241 26.17 -22.06 -51.82
CA SER A 241 24.96 -21.44 -52.40
C SER A 241 23.79 -22.40 -52.61
N VAL A 242 22.86 -22.43 -51.64
CA VAL A 242 21.44 -22.76 -51.84
C VAL A 242 20.58 -21.84 -50.96
N SER A 243 19.77 -21.02 -51.63
CA SER A 243 18.66 -20.18 -51.17
C SER A 243 17.44 -21.06 -50.81
N VAL A 244 16.44 -20.71 -49.99
CA VAL A 244 15.45 -19.62 -49.98
C VAL A 244 14.63 -19.76 -48.63
N PRO A 245 13.51 -19.03 -48.38
CA PRO A 245 13.35 -17.78 -47.62
C PRO A 245 12.71 -17.94 -46.22
N ALA A 246 12.90 -16.91 -45.39
CA ALA A 246 12.04 -16.65 -44.22
C ALA A 246 10.85 -15.78 -44.63
N SER A 247 9.65 -16.29 -44.40
CA SER A 247 8.37 -15.60 -44.53
C SER A 247 7.94 -14.98 -43.19
N GLU A 248 7.57 -13.71 -43.23
CA GLU A 248 6.72 -13.03 -42.25
C GLU A 248 5.38 -13.76 -42.03
N PRO A 249 4.66 -13.46 -40.94
CA PRO A 249 3.54 -12.55 -41.14
C PRO A 249 3.36 -11.51 -40.03
N GLU A 250 3.31 -10.24 -40.45
CA GLU A 250 2.57 -9.20 -39.74
C GLU A 250 1.06 -9.43 -39.89
N ALA A 251 0.33 -9.33 -38.77
CA ALA A 251 -1.12 -9.19 -38.76
C ALA A 251 -1.49 -7.70 -38.82
N SER A 252 -2.34 -7.38 -39.79
CA SER A 252 -2.84 -6.04 -40.07
C SER A 252 -4.04 -5.65 -39.18
N THR A 253 -3.94 -4.43 -38.67
CA THR A 253 -4.96 -3.37 -38.58
C THR A 253 -6.40 -3.69 -38.12
N SER A 254 -6.80 -3.06 -37.01
CA SER A 254 -7.98 -2.18 -37.04
C SER A 254 -7.85 -1.05 -36.02
N SER A 255 -8.25 0.12 -36.48
CA SER A 255 -8.16 1.43 -35.86
C SER A 255 -9.44 1.77 -35.08
N ALA A 256 -9.30 2.54 -34.00
CA ALA A 256 -10.35 3.44 -33.54
C ALA A 256 -9.75 4.61 -32.77
N THR A 257 -10.01 5.81 -33.29
CA THR A 257 -9.60 7.11 -32.80
C THR A 257 -10.62 7.72 -31.83
N ALA A 258 -10.12 8.69 -31.06
CA ALA A 258 -10.79 9.91 -30.58
C ALA A 258 -11.42 9.96 -29.15
N MET A 259 -10.63 10.61 -28.28
CA MET A 259 -10.94 11.80 -27.45
C MET A 259 -12.10 11.78 -26.44
N VAL A 260 -11.84 12.22 -25.20
CA VAL A 260 -12.40 13.47 -24.61
C VAL A 260 -11.67 13.88 -23.31
N LYS A 261 -11.00 15.04 -23.40
CA LYS A 261 -10.91 16.22 -22.51
C LYS A 261 -10.49 16.13 -21.03
N ALA A 262 -9.47 16.94 -20.77
CA ALA A 262 -8.91 17.41 -19.52
C ALA A 262 -9.88 18.13 -18.56
N LYS A 263 -9.53 18.12 -17.26
CA LYS A 263 -9.77 19.23 -16.34
C LYS A 263 -8.55 19.43 -15.42
N LYS A 264 -7.88 20.58 -15.62
CA LYS A 264 -6.85 21.18 -14.76
C LYS A 264 -7.52 21.82 -13.53
N LYS A 265 -6.92 21.67 -12.35
CA LYS A 265 -6.98 22.68 -11.27
C LYS A 265 -5.58 22.85 -10.64
N LYS A 266 -5.06 24.08 -10.72
CA LYS A 266 -4.03 24.73 -9.86
C LYS A 266 -4.61 24.86 -8.44
N ALA A 267 -3.91 25.04 -7.31
CA ALA A 267 -2.54 25.37 -6.88
C ALA A 267 -2.33 24.69 -5.48
N LYS A 268 -1.24 24.73 -4.71
CA LYS A 268 -0.23 25.76 -4.42
C LYS A 268 0.93 25.14 -3.59
N SER A 269 2.07 25.81 -3.65
CA SER A 269 3.40 25.62 -3.02
C SER A 269 3.51 25.11 -1.57
N GLY A 270 4.59 24.36 -1.30
CA GLY A 270 5.17 24.15 0.04
C GLY A 270 6.56 23.47 -0.03
N SER A 271 7.55 24.08 0.61
CA SER A 271 9.01 23.87 0.53
C SER A 271 9.58 22.54 1.07
N LYS A 272 10.69 22.10 0.44
CA LYS A 272 11.87 21.31 0.89
C LYS A 272 11.76 20.40 2.14
N LYS A 273 12.08 19.10 1.92
CA LYS A 273 13.11 18.35 2.67
C LYS A 273 13.54 17.12 1.84
N THR A 274 14.83 17.03 1.54
CA THR A 274 15.48 15.89 0.91
C THR A 274 15.81 14.87 1.99
N SER A 275 15.05 13.78 2.06
CA SER A 275 15.42 12.57 2.79
C SER A 275 15.48 11.44 1.78
N SER A 276 16.62 10.75 1.75
CA SER A 276 16.98 9.64 0.87
C SER A 276 15.81 8.66 0.66
N ILE A 277 15.33 8.54 -0.58
CA ILE A 277 14.31 7.57 -1.01
C ILE A 277 15.05 6.36 -1.59
N GLU A 278 15.90 5.72 -0.80
CA GLU A 278 16.74 4.62 -1.30
C GLU A 278 16.52 3.31 -0.54
N ASP A 279 16.01 3.35 0.70
CA ASP A 279 15.79 2.15 1.51
C ASP A 279 14.47 1.40 1.25
N GLY A 280 13.66 1.84 0.27
CA GLY A 280 12.31 1.30 0.05
C GLY A 280 12.07 0.55 -1.27
N LEU A 281 13.05 0.49 -2.18
CA LEU A 281 12.81 0.03 -3.55
C LEU A 281 13.29 -1.41 -3.78
N VAL A 282 12.34 -2.33 -3.93
CA VAL A 282 12.60 -3.75 -4.26
C VAL A 282 12.32 -4.03 -5.74
N GLY A 283 13.18 -4.81 -6.39
CA GLY A 283 12.98 -5.36 -7.72
C GLY A 283 13.22 -4.37 -8.87
N GLN A 284 12.40 -4.46 -9.92
CA GLN A 284 12.58 -3.79 -11.22
C GLN A 284 12.71 -2.26 -11.13
N MET A 285 12.15 -1.64 -10.09
CA MET A 285 12.27 -0.20 -9.84
C MET A 285 13.69 0.22 -9.44
N LYS A 286 14.44 -0.64 -8.74
CA LYS A 286 15.85 -0.40 -8.39
C LYS A 286 16.74 -0.42 -9.65
N LEU A 287 16.51 -1.39 -10.55
CA LEU A 287 17.19 -1.48 -11.84
C LEU A 287 16.92 -0.26 -12.73
N LEU A 288 15.67 0.23 -12.76
CA LEU A 288 15.29 1.43 -13.50
C LEU A 288 15.87 2.72 -12.88
N ALA A 289 16.10 2.76 -11.57
CA ALA A 289 16.75 3.90 -10.90
C ALA A 289 18.27 3.93 -11.20
N ILE A 290 18.92 2.76 -11.20
CA ILE A 290 20.34 2.61 -11.58
C ILE A 290 20.55 3.02 -13.05
N ALA A 291 19.65 2.61 -13.95
CA ALA A 291 19.70 2.97 -15.37
C ALA A 291 19.52 4.48 -15.65
N LYS A 292 18.97 5.24 -14.70
CA LYS A 292 18.72 6.68 -14.81
C LYS A 292 19.79 7.56 -14.15
N ARG A 293 20.87 6.99 -13.61
CA ARG A 293 21.97 7.79 -13.06
C ARG A 293 22.61 8.67 -14.15
N PRO A 294 22.98 9.93 -13.83
CA PRO A 294 23.68 10.81 -14.76
C PRO A 294 25.05 10.21 -15.13
N ARG A 295 25.43 10.32 -16.42
CA ARG A 295 26.67 9.76 -16.99
C ARG A 295 27.95 10.12 -16.24
N SER A 296 27.99 11.28 -15.57
CA SER A 296 29.15 11.72 -14.78
C SER A 296 29.48 10.82 -13.59
N ASN A 297 28.51 10.08 -13.03
CA ASN A 297 28.77 9.10 -11.95
C ASN A 297 29.15 7.71 -12.48
N ARG A 298 29.01 7.48 -13.79
CA ARG A 298 29.42 6.22 -14.45
C ARG A 298 30.87 6.26 -14.91
N GLU A 299 31.43 7.46 -15.12
CA GLU A 299 32.82 7.63 -15.52
C GLU A 299 33.80 7.31 -14.38
N SER A 300 33.42 7.52 -13.12
CA SER A 300 34.23 7.11 -11.96
C SER A 300 34.32 5.58 -11.81
N GLU A 301 33.27 4.84 -12.17
CA GLU A 301 33.27 3.36 -12.16
C GLU A 301 34.10 2.75 -13.30
N LEU A 302 34.50 3.53 -14.31
CA LEU A 302 35.22 3.06 -15.50
C LEU A 302 36.69 3.51 -15.56
N LYS A 303 37.15 4.37 -14.63
CA LYS A 303 38.55 4.82 -14.61
C LYS A 303 39.47 3.68 -14.19
N GLU A 304 40.19 3.09 -15.14
CA GLU A 304 41.20 2.07 -14.85
C GLU A 304 42.49 2.76 -14.37
N PRO A 305 43.20 2.19 -13.38
CA PRO A 305 44.45 2.74 -12.91
C PRO A 305 45.56 2.57 -13.97
N ASP A 306 46.26 3.65 -14.32
CA ASP A 306 47.34 3.66 -15.32
C ASP A 306 48.72 3.72 -14.64
N LYS A 307 49.66 2.89 -15.12
CA LYS A 307 51.05 2.80 -14.62
C LYS A 307 51.82 4.10 -14.81
N LYS A 308 51.46 4.91 -15.81
CA LYS A 308 52.23 6.11 -16.23
C LYS A 308 52.30 7.22 -15.19
N ASN A 309 51.40 7.23 -14.21
CA ASN A 309 51.36 8.26 -13.18
C ASN A 309 52.15 7.88 -11.91
N ILE A 310 52.71 6.68 -11.84
CA ILE A 310 53.44 6.18 -10.67
C ILE A 310 54.95 6.40 -10.88
N GLU A 311 55.58 7.18 -10.00
CA GLU A 311 57.03 7.42 -10.06
C GLU A 311 57.84 6.15 -9.72
N ILE A 312 58.78 5.78 -10.60
CA ILE A 312 59.68 4.62 -10.45
C ILE A 312 60.85 4.98 -9.52
N GLU A 313 61.32 4.03 -8.72
CA GLU A 313 62.47 4.22 -7.82
C GLU A 313 63.71 4.75 -8.56
N GLU A 314 64.06 4.17 -9.71
CA GLU A 314 65.20 4.61 -10.53
C GLU A 314 65.04 6.05 -11.03
N GLU A 315 63.82 6.47 -11.35
CA GLU A 315 63.53 7.83 -11.78
C GLU A 315 63.72 8.82 -10.62
N THR A 316 63.27 8.47 -9.41
CA THR A 316 63.51 9.29 -8.21
C THR A 316 64.99 9.38 -7.86
N ARG A 317 65.73 8.26 -7.95
CA ARG A 317 67.18 8.20 -7.76
C ARG A 317 67.91 9.10 -8.75
N LYS A 318 67.54 9.02 -10.03
CA LYS A 318 68.08 9.89 -11.08
C LYS A 318 67.78 11.36 -10.81
N ARG A 319 66.57 11.70 -10.36
CA ARG A 319 66.18 13.07 -10.00
C ARG A 319 66.98 13.63 -8.82
N LEU A 320 67.28 12.81 -7.81
CA LEU A 320 68.09 13.22 -6.67
C LEU A 320 69.58 13.40 -7.05
N ARG A 321 70.08 12.54 -7.95
CA ARG A 321 71.47 12.61 -8.46
C ARG A 321 71.71 13.78 -9.41
N GLU A 322 70.79 14.07 -10.32
CA GLU A 322 70.96 15.08 -11.38
C GLU A 322 70.34 16.45 -11.01
N GLY A 323 69.43 16.48 -10.04
CA GLY A 323 68.66 17.65 -9.65
C GLY A 323 67.42 17.88 -10.54
N ALA A 324 66.26 18.11 -9.92
CA ALA A 324 65.00 18.39 -10.62
C ALA A 324 64.81 19.89 -10.93
N ASN A 325 64.15 20.21 -12.04
CA ASN A 325 63.81 21.60 -12.39
C ASN A 325 62.78 22.18 -11.39
N LYS A 326 63.02 23.40 -10.91
CA LYS A 326 62.12 24.07 -9.96
C LYS A 326 60.89 24.65 -10.68
N ASN A 327 59.69 24.25 -10.24
CA ASN A 327 58.43 24.83 -10.72
C ASN A 327 58.21 26.23 -10.12
N ARG A 328 58.59 27.26 -10.87
CA ARG A 328 58.50 28.68 -10.47
C ARG A 328 57.08 29.22 -10.28
N GLN A 329 56.05 28.48 -10.71
CA GLN A 329 54.65 28.87 -10.51
C GLN A 329 54.14 28.59 -9.09
N ILE A 330 54.71 27.63 -8.37
CA ILE A 330 54.18 27.14 -7.09
C ILE A 330 54.80 27.91 -5.90
N MET A 331 56.02 28.45 -6.05
CA MET A 331 56.71 29.19 -4.98
C MET A 331 57.15 30.59 -5.46
N PRO A 332 56.27 31.61 -5.36
CA PRO A 332 56.66 32.98 -5.65
C PRO A 332 57.54 33.53 -4.52
N GLY A 333 58.83 33.73 -4.79
CA GLY A 333 59.77 34.32 -3.84
C GLY A 333 61.09 34.73 -4.50
N THR A 334 61.73 35.77 -3.98
CA THR A 334 63.06 36.19 -4.45
C THR A 334 64.12 35.23 -3.92
N GLN A 335 64.78 34.49 -4.82
CA GLN A 335 65.87 33.59 -4.48
C GLN A 335 67.22 34.32 -4.62
N ILE A 336 68.04 34.28 -3.57
CA ILE A 336 69.42 34.75 -3.63
C ILE A 336 70.25 33.68 -4.35
N VAL A 337 70.93 34.08 -5.42
CA VAL A 337 71.75 33.22 -6.29
C VAL A 337 73.20 33.69 -6.21
N GLY A 338 74.16 32.75 -6.21
CA GLY A 338 75.61 33.06 -6.16
C GLY A 338 76.27 32.82 -4.81
N THR A 339 75.57 32.21 -3.86
CA THR A 339 76.15 31.70 -2.60
C THR A 339 76.79 30.32 -2.79
N MET A 340 77.72 29.92 -1.91
CA MET A 340 78.36 28.58 -1.94
C MET A 340 77.34 27.43 -1.96
N VAL A 341 76.19 27.61 -1.31
CA VAL A 341 75.10 26.62 -1.23
C VAL A 341 74.19 26.64 -2.47
N ASN A 342 74.16 27.74 -3.23
CA ASN A 342 73.27 27.91 -4.37
C ASN A 342 73.99 28.63 -5.53
N PRO A 343 74.86 27.91 -6.27
CA PRO A 343 75.61 28.45 -7.41
C PRO A 343 74.70 29.05 -8.48
N HIS A 344 75.19 30.04 -9.22
CA HIS A 344 74.43 30.61 -10.36
C HIS A 344 74.19 29.60 -11.48
N THR A 345 74.89 28.48 -11.53
CA THR A 345 74.69 27.43 -12.55
C THR A 345 73.52 26.50 -12.27
N THR A 346 73.04 26.43 -11.02
CA THR A 346 71.96 25.53 -10.57
C THR A 346 70.74 26.32 -10.07
N TRP A 347 70.58 27.58 -10.50
CA TRP A 347 69.46 28.41 -10.06
C TRP A 347 68.09 27.83 -10.46
N ASP A 348 68.04 27.13 -11.58
CA ASP A 348 66.85 26.52 -12.18
C ASP A 348 66.56 25.10 -11.66
N LYS A 349 67.53 24.46 -11.00
CA LYS A 349 67.46 23.07 -10.52
C LYS A 349 67.68 22.94 -9.02
N THR A 350 67.24 21.84 -8.44
CA THR A 350 67.63 21.43 -7.07
C THR A 350 69.09 20.98 -7.08
N ALA A 351 69.81 21.20 -5.98
CA ALA A 351 71.20 20.77 -5.87
C ALA A 351 71.30 19.23 -5.92
N PRO A 352 72.26 18.66 -6.68
CA PRO A 352 72.49 17.22 -6.71
C PRO A 352 73.00 16.72 -5.34
N MET A 353 72.55 15.55 -4.95
CA MET A 353 72.84 14.91 -3.66
C MET A 353 73.90 13.80 -3.82
N PRO A 354 74.77 13.54 -2.82
CA PRO A 354 75.72 12.43 -2.89
C PRO A 354 75.02 11.07 -2.70
N GLU A 355 75.61 10.00 -3.23
CA GLU A 355 74.94 8.70 -3.39
C GLU A 355 74.53 8.05 -2.05
N ASP A 356 75.32 8.27 -1.00
CA ASP A 356 75.05 7.82 0.36
C ASP A 356 73.80 8.48 0.96
N GLU A 357 73.64 9.79 0.79
CA GLU A 357 72.42 10.50 1.20
C GLU A 357 71.20 10.11 0.35
N ILE A 358 71.41 9.80 -0.95
CA ILE A 358 70.34 9.36 -1.85
C ILE A 358 69.74 8.03 -1.39
N ASP A 359 70.58 7.07 -0.97
CA ASP A 359 70.12 5.77 -0.48
C ASP A 359 69.29 5.90 0.79
N ASP A 360 69.70 6.76 1.73
CA ASP A 360 68.93 7.05 2.94
C ASP A 360 67.58 7.68 2.60
N VAL A 361 67.54 8.67 1.69
CA VAL A 361 66.29 9.31 1.25
C VAL A 361 65.36 8.34 0.53
N ILE A 362 65.88 7.45 -0.31
CA ILE A 362 65.07 6.43 -0.99
C ILE A 362 64.45 5.47 0.03
N ARG A 363 65.20 5.05 1.05
CA ARG A 363 64.67 4.23 2.15
C ARG A 363 63.54 4.95 2.88
N ASP A 364 63.73 6.22 3.22
CA ASP A 364 62.70 7.02 3.91
C ASP A 364 61.44 7.17 3.04
N ILE A 365 61.59 7.38 1.73
CA ILE A 365 60.46 7.44 0.79
C ILE A 365 59.70 6.11 0.75
N ARG A 366 60.38 4.95 0.76
CA ARG A 366 59.72 3.64 0.83
C ARG A 366 58.87 3.51 2.08
N GLU A 367 59.39 3.94 3.22
CA GLU A 367 58.65 3.87 4.48
C GLU A 367 57.45 4.83 4.51
N ILE A 368 57.61 6.06 4.03
CA ILE A 368 56.51 7.03 3.89
C ILE A 368 55.41 6.48 2.96
N LYS A 369 55.78 5.83 1.84
CA LYS A 369 54.83 5.19 0.94
C LYS A 369 54.06 4.06 1.61
N LEU A 370 54.72 3.29 2.48
CA LEU A 370 54.07 2.25 3.28
C LEU A 370 53.06 2.85 4.27
N TYR A 371 53.43 3.89 5.03
CA TYR A 371 52.48 4.57 5.94
C TYR A 371 51.29 5.17 5.18
N LEU A 372 51.53 5.77 4.02
CA LEU A 372 50.47 6.28 3.15
C LEU A 372 49.50 5.16 2.75
N PHE A 373 50.03 4.00 2.33
CA PHE A 373 49.22 2.84 1.99
C PHE A 373 48.40 2.30 3.17
N CYS A 374 49.02 2.14 4.34
CA CYS A 374 48.33 1.75 5.57
C CYS A 374 47.18 2.71 5.91
N ARG A 375 47.41 4.02 5.79
CA ARG A 375 46.38 5.04 6.03
C ARG A 375 45.23 4.94 5.03
N LEU A 376 45.52 4.66 3.76
CA LEU A 376 44.51 4.45 2.74
C LEU A 376 43.65 3.22 3.02
N ILE A 377 44.26 2.12 3.45
CA ILE A 377 43.54 0.92 3.93
C ILE A 377 42.64 1.26 5.11
N LEU A 378 43.18 1.93 6.15
CA LEU A 378 42.43 2.29 7.36
C LEU A 378 41.25 3.23 7.07
N SER A 379 41.34 4.03 5.99
CA SER A 379 40.25 4.91 5.57
C SER A 379 39.08 4.17 4.91
N GLN A 380 39.27 2.91 4.49
CA GLN A 380 38.25 2.08 3.84
C GLN A 380 37.74 1.01 4.81
N ALA A 381 36.48 1.16 5.25
CA ALA A 381 35.88 0.26 6.22
C ALA A 381 35.77 -1.20 5.76
N SER A 382 35.65 -1.45 4.44
CA SER A 382 35.60 -2.79 3.84
C SER A 382 36.91 -3.56 4.02
N LEU A 383 38.05 -2.87 4.03
CA LEU A 383 39.38 -3.48 4.12
C LEU A 383 39.86 -3.74 5.54
N LEU A 384 39.25 -3.09 6.54
CA LEU A 384 39.66 -3.22 7.95
C LEU A 384 39.70 -4.68 8.45
N PRO A 385 38.72 -5.56 8.16
CA PRO A 385 38.75 -6.93 8.65
C PRO A 385 39.90 -7.76 8.08
N ALA A 386 40.29 -7.53 6.82
CA ALA A 386 41.44 -8.18 6.19
C ALA A 386 42.75 -7.58 6.74
N ALA A 387 42.82 -6.25 6.84
CA ALA A 387 43.98 -5.53 7.35
C ALA A 387 44.35 -5.89 8.79
N LEU A 388 43.36 -6.12 9.66
CA LEU A 388 43.59 -6.52 11.05
C LEU A 388 44.06 -7.96 11.22
N LYS A 389 43.86 -8.82 10.21
CA LYS A 389 44.31 -10.22 10.23
C LYS A 389 45.73 -10.36 9.67
N ALA A 390 46.06 -9.53 8.69
CA ALA A 390 47.36 -9.57 8.03
C ALA A 390 48.45 -8.96 8.91
N ASN A 391 49.59 -9.65 9.03
CA ASN A 391 50.77 -9.17 9.74
C ASN A 391 51.72 -8.38 8.84
N ASN A 392 51.53 -8.47 7.52
CA ASN A 392 52.33 -7.77 6.52
C ASN A 392 51.50 -7.50 5.26
N VAL A 393 52.01 -6.63 4.38
CA VAL A 393 51.34 -6.22 3.14
C VAL A 393 51.08 -7.40 2.18
N GLN A 394 51.96 -8.41 2.16
CA GLN A 394 51.81 -9.57 1.30
C GLN A 394 50.66 -10.47 1.77
N GLU A 395 50.56 -10.74 3.07
CA GLU A 395 49.45 -11.49 3.68
C GLU A 395 48.10 -10.78 3.48
N PHE A 396 48.10 -9.44 3.41
CA PHE A 396 46.93 -8.66 3.05
C PHE A 396 46.51 -8.87 1.58
N PHE A 397 47.47 -8.93 0.64
CA PHE A 397 47.17 -9.19 -0.78
C PHE A 397 46.75 -10.64 -1.05
N ASP A 398 47.20 -11.59 -0.23
CA ASP A 398 46.84 -13.00 -0.36
C ASP A 398 45.44 -13.32 0.24
N ASP A 399 44.79 -12.34 0.91
CA ASP A 399 43.45 -12.52 1.47
C ASP A 399 42.35 -12.43 0.40
N ASN A 400 41.72 -13.57 0.10
CA ASN A 400 40.60 -13.68 -0.86
C ASN A 400 39.32 -12.97 -0.39
N THR A 401 39.25 -12.50 0.86
CA THR A 401 38.11 -11.71 1.34
C THR A 401 38.13 -10.27 0.85
N VAL A 402 39.26 -9.80 0.32
CA VAL A 402 39.39 -8.49 -0.31
C VAL A 402 38.77 -8.53 -1.70
N ALA A 403 37.72 -7.73 -1.92
CA ALA A 403 37.05 -7.68 -3.21
C ALA A 403 37.92 -6.97 -4.26
N GLU A 404 37.81 -7.41 -5.52
CA GLU A 404 38.49 -6.78 -6.67
C GLU A 404 38.18 -5.27 -6.77
N SER A 405 36.93 -4.88 -6.47
CA SER A 405 36.52 -3.47 -6.48
C SER A 405 37.26 -2.63 -5.43
N ASP A 406 37.50 -3.18 -4.24
CA ASP A 406 38.23 -2.47 -3.19
C ASP A 406 39.71 -2.30 -3.58
N LEU A 407 40.33 -3.31 -4.23
CA LEU A 407 41.69 -3.22 -4.76
C LEU A 407 41.82 -2.18 -5.87
N ARG A 408 40.85 -2.14 -6.78
CA ARG A 408 40.78 -1.11 -7.84
C ARG A 408 40.71 0.31 -7.23
N ASP A 409 39.83 0.51 -6.27
CA ASP A 409 39.67 1.81 -5.59
C ASP A 409 40.94 2.19 -4.83
N LEU A 410 41.60 1.22 -4.21
CA LEU A 410 42.89 1.42 -3.55
C LEU A 410 43.97 1.84 -4.56
N CYS A 411 44.06 1.19 -5.72
CA CYS A 411 44.99 1.58 -6.79
C CYS A 411 44.79 3.03 -7.23
N LEU A 412 43.53 3.45 -7.44
CA LEU A 412 43.20 4.81 -7.85
C LEU A 412 43.61 5.83 -6.79
N ARG A 413 43.34 5.56 -5.50
CA ARG A 413 43.69 6.46 -4.40
C ARG A 413 45.19 6.53 -4.14
N VAL A 414 45.89 5.42 -4.34
CA VAL A 414 47.35 5.37 -4.26
C VAL A 414 47.99 6.20 -5.38
N ALA A 415 47.51 6.05 -6.61
CA ALA A 415 48.00 6.82 -7.76
C ALA A 415 47.65 8.32 -7.67
N GLU A 416 46.53 8.68 -7.06
CA GLU A 416 46.03 10.06 -6.94
C GLU A 416 45.95 10.52 -5.48
N SER A 417 46.98 10.23 -4.68
CA SER A 417 47.04 10.65 -3.28
C SER A 417 47.08 12.18 -3.15
N THR A 418 46.34 12.72 -2.18
CA THR A 418 46.32 14.17 -1.97
C THR A 418 47.59 14.62 -1.24
N LEU A 419 47.96 15.89 -1.40
CA LEU A 419 49.06 16.48 -0.63
C LEU A 419 48.85 16.36 0.88
N GLN A 420 47.60 16.30 1.34
CA GLN A 420 47.32 16.10 2.77
C GLN A 420 47.63 14.68 3.19
N ASP A 421 47.26 13.68 2.40
CA ASP A 421 47.57 12.27 2.69
C ASP A 421 49.09 12.05 2.78
N ILE A 422 49.86 12.66 1.89
CA ILE A 422 51.34 12.59 1.90
C ILE A 422 51.91 13.26 3.15
N ARG A 423 51.39 14.43 3.54
CA ARG A 423 51.82 15.14 4.77
C ARG A 423 51.52 14.32 6.02
N ASP A 424 50.34 13.72 6.09
CA ASP A 424 49.93 12.89 7.22
C ASP A 424 50.82 11.65 7.32
N ALA A 425 51.08 10.96 6.20
CA ALA A 425 51.99 9.82 6.16
C ALA A 425 53.43 10.19 6.55
N SER A 426 53.89 11.38 6.15
CA SER A 426 55.20 11.91 6.56
C SER A 426 55.24 12.23 8.07
N ALA A 427 54.12 12.68 8.64
CA ALA A 427 54.00 12.89 10.08
C ALA A 427 53.98 11.56 10.85
N ASP A 428 53.37 10.52 10.28
CA ASP A 428 53.39 9.16 10.84
C ASP A 428 54.81 8.58 10.83
N PHE A 429 55.54 8.74 9.72
CA PHE A 429 56.97 8.40 9.64
C PHE A 429 57.80 9.16 10.70
N ALA A 430 57.58 10.46 10.87
CA ALA A 430 58.32 11.27 11.84
C ALA A 430 58.00 10.92 13.31
N ARG A 431 56.77 10.48 13.59
CA ARG A 431 56.37 9.95 14.91
C ARG A 431 57.10 8.64 15.22
N GLY A 432 57.23 7.77 14.23
CA GLY A 432 57.81 6.43 14.36
C GLY A 432 56.99 5.53 15.29
N ASP A 433 57.54 4.38 15.66
CA ASP A 433 56.87 3.33 16.46
C ASP A 433 56.82 3.64 17.98
N LYS A 434 56.92 4.92 18.36
CA LYS A 434 56.88 5.31 19.78
C LYS A 434 55.42 5.25 20.24
N PRO A 435 55.09 4.47 21.28
CA PRO A 435 53.74 4.49 21.83
C PRO A 435 53.44 5.91 22.31
N ASP A 436 52.25 6.41 22.02
CA ASP A 436 51.77 7.68 22.56
C ASP A 436 51.84 7.62 24.10
N GLU A 437 52.86 8.24 24.68
CA GLU A 437 52.78 8.67 26.08
C GLU A 437 51.69 9.73 26.13
N ILE A 438 50.49 9.31 26.52
CA ILE A 438 49.39 10.21 26.84
C ILE A 438 49.87 11.07 28.02
N SER A 439 50.43 12.24 27.73
CA SER A 439 50.68 13.26 28.73
C SER A 439 49.33 13.80 29.18
N VAL A 440 48.81 13.21 30.26
CA VAL A 440 47.69 13.78 31.01
C VAL A 440 48.24 14.97 31.78
N ASP A 441 48.44 16.09 31.09
CA ASP A 441 48.67 17.38 31.72
C ASP A 441 47.78 18.40 31.01
N ASP A 442 46.47 18.19 31.16
CA ASP A 442 45.52 19.30 31.17
C ASP A 442 45.80 20.11 32.45
N THR A 443 46.79 21.00 32.38
CA THR A 443 46.82 22.17 33.24
C THR A 443 46.22 23.32 32.44
N ASP A 444 44.98 23.63 32.79
CA ASP A 444 44.33 24.90 32.52
C ASP A 444 45.26 26.04 32.96
N ASP A 445 45.98 26.66 32.01
CA ASP A 445 46.52 28.01 32.19
C ASP A 445 45.34 28.98 32.04
N ASP A 446 44.51 29.03 33.08
CA ASP A 446 43.64 30.16 33.35
C ASP A 446 44.53 31.34 33.76
N ASP A 447 44.53 32.37 32.93
CA ASP A 447 45.12 33.68 33.14
C ASP A 447 44.63 34.30 34.48
N ASP A 448 45.37 34.07 35.57
CA ASP A 448 45.19 34.83 36.81
C ASP A 448 46.09 36.07 36.75
N GLU A 449 45.59 37.12 36.07
CA GLU A 449 46.13 38.47 36.17
C GLU A 449 46.12 38.90 37.65
N THR A 450 47.29 38.82 38.28
CA THR A 450 47.49 39.26 39.66
C THR A 450 47.16 40.75 39.79
N LEU A 451 46.13 41.04 40.60
CA LEU A 451 45.64 42.35 41.06
C LEU A 451 46.73 43.26 41.70
N GLU A 452 47.99 42.83 41.79
CA GLU A 452 49.10 43.55 42.39
C GLU A 452 49.82 44.54 41.45
N ASP A 453 49.63 44.42 40.13
CA ASP A 453 50.26 45.34 39.16
C ASP A 453 49.46 46.62 38.86
N LEU A 454 48.21 46.72 39.34
CA LEU A 454 47.38 47.93 39.22
C LEU A 454 47.52 48.91 40.40
N ALA A 455 48.33 48.60 41.41
CA ALA A 455 48.51 49.44 42.60
C ALA A 455 49.86 50.18 42.68
N ARG A 456 50.70 50.11 41.64
CA ARG A 456 52.03 50.76 41.59
C ARG A 456 52.16 51.93 40.63
N SER A 457 51.07 52.40 40.03
CA SER A 457 51.09 53.53 39.08
C SER A 457 50.62 54.87 39.65
N ASP A 458 50.39 54.98 40.97
CA ASP A 458 50.11 56.27 41.64
C ASP A 458 51.00 56.45 42.88
N THR A 459 52.28 56.77 42.66
CA THR A 459 53.10 57.66 43.52
C THR A 459 54.25 58.26 42.74
#